data_AF-A0A9C9N3W8-F1
#
_entry.id   AF-A0A9C9N3W8-F1
#
_cell.length_a   1.000
_cell.length_b   1.000
_cell.length_c   1.000
_cell.angle_alpha   90.00
_cell.angle_beta   90.00
_cell.angle_gamma   90.00
#
_symmetry.space_group_name_H-M   'P 1'
#
loop_
_entity.id
_entity.type
_entity.pdbx_description
1 polymer ?
#
loop_
_entity_poly.entity_id
_entity_poly.type
_entity_poly.pdbx_seq_one_letter_code
_entity_poly.pdbx_strand_id
1 'polypeptide(L)'
;MKNLASPRLILVLAMVLIGGIAAVPPQQPSTCEYFTETRHYVCDDFLTFYKTRGDAAIFGYPITEAFLDPDRGIQVQYFQNVRMELHPQNPAPYRVLLGLLIDELGYNFPRARAEQIPRSNSPLHHYFPETGHVVSYSFLDYFREKGGLDIFGYPRSEFMFEDGHIVQYFQRARMEWRPEITSGPQMQLAPLGEWYTERFGIPGNYADPLPPPDTYDSPTPVPELVVTKLNISASVRYVITGREGGQTVFVYVTDQWQQPVSGASVQMTVHYPAGDQPYRFNELTNDSGFSAQYFDIQPAAPGQKVVISVIVTHGELTGTTQTFFLPWW
;
A
#
# COMPACT_ATOMS: atom_id res chain seq x y z
N MET A 1 92.61 31.01 19.67
CA MET A 1 92.13 30.81 18.29
C MET A 1 90.85 31.62 18.12
N LYS A 2 90.82 32.56 17.15
CA LYS A 2 89.69 33.12 16.34
C LYS A 2 88.25 32.95 16.89
N ASN A 3 87.27 33.85 16.77
CA ASN A 3 87.07 35.28 16.46
C ASN A 3 85.52 35.49 16.52
N LEU A 4 85.04 36.63 17.01
CA LEU A 4 83.81 37.39 16.66
C LEU A 4 82.37 36.76 16.76
N ALA A 5 81.63 37.22 17.77
CA ALA A 5 80.40 38.06 17.77
C ALA A 5 79.18 37.86 16.82
N SER A 6 77.99 37.72 17.46
CA SER A 6 76.64 38.33 17.16
C SER A 6 75.83 37.83 15.94
N PRO A 7 74.49 38.08 15.79
CA PRO A 7 73.45 38.64 16.68
C PRO A 7 72.15 37.78 16.80
N ARG A 8 71.22 38.27 17.65
CA ARG A 8 69.81 37.84 17.78
C ARG A 8 69.03 37.99 16.46
N LEU A 9 68.29 36.96 16.06
CA LEU A 9 67.25 37.02 15.04
C LEU A 9 65.89 36.82 15.70
N ILE A 10 65.08 37.88 15.73
CA ILE A 10 63.67 37.84 16.11
C ILE A 10 62.91 37.33 14.88
N LEU A 11 62.30 36.15 14.97
CA LEU A 11 61.42 35.62 13.94
C LEU A 11 59.97 36.02 14.28
N VAL A 12 59.40 36.92 13.49
CA VAL A 12 57.97 37.26 13.52
C VAL A 12 57.21 36.15 12.80
N LEU A 13 56.43 35.35 13.53
CA LEU A 13 55.58 34.32 12.97
C LEU A 13 54.26 34.95 12.49
N ALA A 14 54.10 35.13 11.18
CA ALA A 14 52.84 35.53 10.57
C ALA A 14 51.90 34.31 10.50
N MET A 15 50.85 34.29 11.33
CA MET A 15 49.74 33.34 11.20
C MET A 15 48.87 33.73 10.00
N VAL A 16 48.96 32.96 8.92
CA VAL A 16 48.00 33.01 7.81
C VAL A 16 46.80 32.16 8.21
N LEU A 17 45.68 32.80 8.51
CA LEU A 17 44.36 32.16 8.65
C LEU A 17 43.90 31.75 7.24
N ILE A 18 44.12 30.48 6.89
CA ILE A 18 43.47 29.86 5.74
C ILE A 18 42.05 29.51 6.19
N GLY A 19 41.08 30.35 5.84
CA GLY A 19 39.67 30.03 5.96
C GLY A 19 39.35 28.84 5.06
N GLY A 20 39.17 27.67 5.65
CA GLY A 20 38.65 26.50 4.96
C GLY A 20 37.21 26.77 4.57
N ILE A 21 36.96 26.98 3.27
CA ILE A 21 35.62 26.82 2.72
C ILE A 21 35.30 25.34 2.90
N ALA A 22 34.40 25.01 3.81
CA ALA A 22 33.84 23.67 3.89
C ALA A 22 33.18 23.40 2.54
N ALA A 23 33.80 22.53 1.74
CA ALA A 23 33.16 22.01 0.55
C ALA A 23 31.91 21.26 1.02
N VAL A 24 30.74 21.83 0.74
CA VAL A 24 29.48 21.10 0.87
C VAL A 24 29.61 19.92 -0.10
N PRO A 25 29.63 18.66 0.37
CA PRO A 25 29.70 17.53 -0.52
C PRO A 25 28.50 17.63 -1.49
N PRO A 26 28.68 17.33 -2.78
CA PRO A 26 27.57 17.34 -3.72
C PRO A 26 26.48 16.41 -3.20
N GLN A 27 25.32 16.99 -2.87
CA GLN A 27 24.12 16.25 -2.52
C GLN A 27 23.81 15.39 -3.74
N GLN A 28 23.98 14.07 -3.62
CA GLN A 28 23.64 13.17 -4.71
C GLN A 28 22.18 13.41 -5.09
N PRO A 29 21.84 13.45 -6.39
CA PRO A 29 20.45 13.54 -6.79
C PRO A 29 19.70 12.37 -6.19
N SER A 30 18.76 12.64 -5.30
CA SER A 30 17.94 11.61 -4.66
C SER A 30 16.94 11.09 -5.68
N THR A 31 16.90 9.77 -5.88
CA THR A 31 15.88 9.13 -6.72
C THR A 31 14.67 8.85 -5.85
N CYS A 32 13.60 9.61 -6.00
CA CYS A 32 12.39 9.48 -5.19
C CYS A 32 11.19 9.06 -6.03
N GLU A 33 10.28 8.32 -5.40
CA GLU A 33 8.96 7.99 -5.94
C GLU A 33 7.89 8.45 -4.97
N TYR A 34 6.84 9.06 -5.50
CA TYR A 34 5.66 9.48 -4.76
C TYR A 34 4.56 8.43 -4.88
N PHE A 35 4.02 7.99 -3.75
CA PHE A 35 2.93 7.03 -3.67
C PHE A 35 1.62 7.78 -3.46
N THR A 36 0.74 7.78 -4.46
CA THR A 36 -0.51 8.55 -4.42
C THR A 36 -1.51 8.00 -3.41
N GLU A 37 -1.43 6.70 -3.11
CA GLU A 37 -2.33 5.98 -2.21
C GLU A 37 -2.23 6.50 -0.77
N THR A 38 -1.01 6.83 -0.33
CA THR A 38 -0.75 7.31 1.04
C THR A 38 -0.17 8.72 1.07
N ARG A 39 0.20 9.27 -0.09
CA ARG A 39 0.81 10.60 -0.28
C ARG A 39 2.13 10.75 0.47
N HIS A 40 3.00 9.75 0.30
CA HIS A 40 4.35 9.71 0.88
C HIS A 40 5.40 9.41 -0.19
N TYR A 41 6.65 9.76 0.09
CA TYR A 41 7.77 9.45 -0.79
C TYR A 41 8.61 8.30 -0.29
N VAL A 42 9.17 7.51 -1.21
CA VAL A 42 10.26 6.59 -0.91
C VAL A 42 11.43 6.95 -1.81
N CYS A 43 12.62 7.12 -1.24
CA CYS A 43 13.81 7.55 -1.96
C CYS A 43 14.96 6.54 -1.87
N ASP A 44 15.85 6.62 -2.84
CA ASP A 44 17.21 6.07 -2.82
C ASP A 44 17.30 4.58 -2.47
N ASP A 45 18.06 4.22 -1.43
CA ASP A 45 18.29 2.84 -1.00
C ASP A 45 16.97 2.16 -0.59
N PHE A 46 16.05 2.88 0.07
CA PHE A 46 14.73 2.36 0.41
C PHE A 46 13.89 2.10 -0.83
N LEU A 47 13.89 3.01 -1.82
CA LEU A 47 13.14 2.82 -3.05
C LEU A 47 13.67 1.62 -3.85
N THR A 48 15.00 1.50 -3.91
CA THR A 48 15.66 0.37 -4.57
C THR A 48 15.31 -0.95 -3.89
N PHE A 49 15.38 -1.01 -2.56
CA PHE A 49 15.02 -2.20 -1.79
C PHE A 49 13.54 -2.55 -1.99
N TYR A 50 12.66 -1.56 -1.86
CA TYR A 50 11.21 -1.71 -2.02
C TYR A 50 10.86 -2.36 -3.37
N LYS A 51 11.31 -1.78 -4.48
CA LYS A 51 11.01 -2.28 -5.83
C LYS A 51 11.61 -3.65 -6.15
N THR A 52 12.79 -3.97 -5.59
CA THR A 52 13.50 -5.20 -5.95
C THR A 52 13.15 -6.39 -5.08
N ARG A 53 12.59 -6.17 -3.89
CA ARG A 53 12.38 -7.23 -2.89
C ARG A 53 10.94 -7.63 -2.66
N GLY A 54 9.96 -6.81 -3.01
CA GLY A 54 8.57 -7.21 -2.80
C GLY A 54 7.49 -6.18 -3.14
N ASP A 55 7.85 -4.90 -3.29
CA ASP A 55 6.93 -3.81 -3.59
C ASP A 55 5.74 -3.79 -2.58
N ALA A 56 4.60 -3.22 -2.97
CA ALA A 56 3.40 -3.11 -2.15
C ALA A 56 2.86 -4.47 -1.70
N ALA A 57 3.08 -5.52 -2.49
CA ALA A 57 2.59 -6.86 -2.17
C ALA A 57 3.22 -7.45 -0.89
N ILE A 58 4.43 -7.02 -0.52
CA ILE A 58 5.11 -7.46 0.70
C ILE A 58 5.16 -6.34 1.74
N PHE A 59 5.54 -5.14 1.34
CA PHE A 59 5.82 -4.06 2.28
C PHE A 59 4.59 -3.19 2.57
N GLY A 60 3.58 -3.22 1.69
CA GLY A 60 2.50 -2.23 1.68
C GLY A 60 3.03 -0.85 1.31
N TYR A 61 2.15 0.16 1.32
CA TYR A 61 2.53 1.52 0.96
C TYR A 61 3.33 2.22 2.08
N PRO A 62 4.17 3.23 1.77
CA PRO A 62 4.81 4.05 2.80
C PRO A 62 3.75 4.80 3.62
N ILE A 63 3.90 4.83 4.94
CA ILE A 63 3.00 5.57 5.86
C ILE A 63 3.73 6.69 6.61
N THR A 64 5.00 6.89 6.26
CA THR A 64 5.86 7.96 6.76
C THR A 64 6.86 8.37 5.69
N GLU A 65 7.43 9.55 5.81
CA GLU A 65 8.70 9.90 5.18
C GLU A 65 9.88 9.20 5.87
N ALA A 66 11.01 9.06 5.17
CA ALA A 66 12.23 8.56 5.79
C ALA A 66 12.81 9.57 6.81
N PHE A 67 13.12 9.11 8.02
CA PHE A 67 13.66 9.96 9.08
C PHE A 67 14.74 9.27 9.92
N LEU A 68 15.56 10.06 10.62
CA LEU A 68 16.52 9.54 11.58
C LEU A 68 15.78 9.16 12.87
N ASP A 69 15.66 7.86 13.14
CA ASP A 69 15.07 7.37 14.37
C ASP A 69 15.91 7.83 15.57
N PRO A 70 15.36 8.63 16.51
CA PRO A 70 16.13 9.19 17.62
C PRO A 70 16.58 8.13 18.63
N ASP A 71 15.85 7.02 18.75
CA ASP A 71 16.17 5.94 19.67
C ASP A 71 17.20 4.97 19.07
N ARG A 72 17.16 4.76 17.76
CA ARG A 72 18.05 3.82 17.05
C ARG A 72 19.28 4.48 16.42
N GLY A 73 19.24 5.78 16.16
CA GLY A 73 20.32 6.52 15.50
C GLY A 73 20.57 6.11 14.05
N ILE A 74 19.57 5.50 13.39
CA ILE A 74 19.62 5.05 11.99
C ILE A 74 18.44 5.65 11.22
N GLN A 75 18.60 5.81 9.90
CA GLN A 75 17.48 6.24 9.07
C GLN A 75 16.49 5.10 8.94
N VAL A 76 15.21 5.39 9.13
CA VAL A 76 14.12 4.44 9.03
C VAL A 76 12.99 5.01 8.19
N GLN A 77 12.16 4.14 7.65
CA GLN A 77 10.88 4.51 7.07
C GLN A 77 9.86 3.41 7.37
N TYR A 78 8.68 3.81 7.80
CA TYR A 78 7.56 2.90 8.03
C TYR A 78 6.70 2.79 6.78
N PHE A 79 6.35 1.54 6.48
CA PHE A 79 5.38 1.12 5.48
C PHE A 79 4.24 0.40 6.20
N GLN A 80 3.14 0.10 5.51
CA GLN A 80 1.99 -0.53 6.17
C GLN A 80 2.38 -1.83 6.88
N ASN A 81 3.19 -2.68 6.25
CA ASN A 81 3.51 -4.01 6.79
C ASN A 81 4.84 -4.08 7.55
N VAL A 82 5.76 -3.13 7.33
CA VAL A 82 7.15 -3.23 7.82
C VAL A 82 7.76 -1.87 8.17
N ARG A 83 8.89 -1.90 8.88
CA ARG A 83 9.84 -0.77 8.96
C ARG A 83 11.11 -1.13 8.19
N MET A 84 11.52 -0.28 7.25
CA MET A 84 12.84 -0.35 6.62
C MET A 84 13.85 0.44 7.43
N GLU A 85 15.08 -0.07 7.50
CA GLU A 85 16.19 0.50 8.28
C GLU A 85 17.44 0.57 7.42
N LEU A 86 18.06 1.75 7.35
CA LEU A 86 19.28 1.98 6.58
C LEU A 86 20.52 1.80 7.45
N HIS A 87 21.35 0.85 7.05
CA HIS A 87 22.64 0.48 7.64
C HIS A 87 23.74 0.69 6.59
N PRO A 88 24.19 1.95 6.35
CA PRO A 88 25.06 2.27 5.22
C PRO A 88 26.46 1.66 5.35
N GLN A 89 26.85 1.23 6.55
CA GLN A 89 28.10 0.53 6.81
C GLN A 89 28.08 -0.94 6.33
N ASN A 90 26.90 -1.50 6.08
CA ASN A 90 26.78 -2.86 5.56
C ASN A 90 27.15 -2.91 4.07
N PRO A 91 27.74 -4.03 3.61
CA PRO A 91 27.91 -4.27 2.19
C PRO A 91 26.54 -4.45 1.51
N ALA A 92 26.43 -4.07 0.24
CA ALA A 92 25.28 -4.44 -0.56
C ALA A 92 25.15 -5.98 -0.62
N PRO A 93 23.93 -6.56 -0.62
CA PRO A 93 22.64 -5.86 -0.64
C PRO A 93 22.05 -5.55 0.76
N TYR A 94 22.80 -5.72 1.84
CA TYR A 94 22.32 -5.65 3.23
C TYR A 94 22.34 -4.24 3.85
N ARG A 95 22.36 -3.22 3.01
CA ARG A 95 22.27 -1.82 3.45
C ARG A 95 20.89 -1.47 3.97
N VAL A 96 19.84 -2.07 3.40
CA VAL A 96 18.48 -1.94 3.91
C VAL A 96 18.09 -3.27 4.56
N LEU A 97 17.66 -3.19 5.82
CA LEU A 97 17.13 -4.30 6.58
C LEU A 97 15.72 -3.96 7.05
N LEU A 98 14.99 -4.98 7.50
CA LEU A 98 13.65 -4.81 8.05
C LEU A 98 13.68 -4.96 9.57
N GLY A 99 12.99 -4.03 10.25
CA GLY A 99 12.82 -4.03 11.70
C GLY A 99 12.05 -5.24 12.20
N LEU A 100 12.39 -5.73 13.39
CA LEU A 100 11.81 -6.92 14.01
C LEU A 100 10.49 -6.58 14.72
N LEU A 101 9.51 -6.04 13.97
CA LEU A 101 8.32 -5.42 14.55
C LEU A 101 7.50 -6.35 15.45
N ILE A 102 7.45 -7.66 15.18
CA ILE A 102 6.77 -8.62 16.08
C ILE A 102 7.44 -8.68 17.45
N ASP A 103 8.77 -8.64 17.50
CA ASP A 103 9.52 -8.67 18.75
C ASP A 103 9.34 -7.37 19.53
N GLU A 104 9.34 -6.24 18.83
CA GLU A 104 9.17 -4.91 19.45
C GLU A 104 7.74 -4.63 19.91
N LEU A 105 6.73 -5.18 19.21
CA LEU A 105 5.34 -5.19 19.66
C LEU A 105 5.11 -6.09 20.89
N GLY A 106 6.11 -6.90 21.26
CA GLY A 106 6.10 -7.73 22.48
C GLY A 106 5.33 -9.04 22.34
N TYR A 107 5.10 -9.50 21.10
CA TYR A 107 4.54 -10.83 20.89
C TYR A 107 5.55 -11.90 21.32
N ASN A 108 5.06 -12.87 22.10
CA ASN A 108 5.89 -13.96 22.61
C ASN A 108 5.09 -15.26 22.60
N PHE A 109 5.67 -16.31 22.03
CA PHE A 109 5.02 -17.61 21.91
C PHE A 109 5.95 -18.72 22.42
N PRO A 110 5.38 -19.80 22.97
CA PRO A 110 6.18 -20.96 23.35
C PRO A 110 6.80 -21.63 22.11
N ARG A 111 8.00 -22.18 22.27
CA ARG A 111 8.66 -23.01 21.25
C ARG A 111 7.81 -24.21 20.86
N ALA A 112 8.06 -24.75 19.67
CA ALA A 112 7.47 -25.99 19.20
C ALA A 112 7.67 -27.12 20.23
N ARG A 113 6.60 -27.87 20.50
CA ARG A 113 6.69 -29.09 21.30
C ARG A 113 7.40 -30.19 20.52
N ALA A 114 7.95 -31.17 21.21
CA ALA A 114 8.70 -32.26 20.59
C ALA A 114 7.90 -33.00 19.51
N GLU A 115 6.57 -33.09 19.67
CA GLU A 115 5.69 -33.76 18.71
C GLU A 115 5.42 -32.92 17.45
N GLN A 116 5.63 -31.60 17.51
CA GLN A 116 5.47 -30.69 16.39
C GLN A 116 6.75 -30.61 15.53
N ILE A 117 7.91 -30.94 16.11
CA ILE A 117 9.19 -30.89 15.42
C ILE A 117 9.30 -32.07 14.44
N PRO A 118 9.43 -31.83 13.12
CA PRO A 118 9.61 -32.90 12.16
C PRO A 118 10.96 -33.60 12.39
N ARG A 119 11.03 -34.91 12.14
CA ARG A 119 12.28 -35.70 12.25
C ARG A 119 13.41 -35.13 11.37
N SER A 120 13.04 -34.51 10.26
CA SER A 120 13.95 -33.83 9.33
C SER A 120 13.19 -32.75 8.55
N ASN A 121 13.90 -31.69 8.15
CA ASN A 121 13.35 -30.69 7.23
C ASN A 121 13.01 -31.34 5.88
N SER A 122 11.94 -30.87 5.26
CA SER A 122 11.38 -31.40 4.02
C SER A 122 10.78 -30.27 3.17
N PRO A 123 10.26 -30.55 1.97
CA PRO A 123 9.48 -29.57 1.23
C PRO A 123 8.27 -29.03 2.00
N LEU A 124 7.66 -29.84 2.88
CA LEU A 124 6.42 -29.47 3.58
C LEU A 124 6.63 -28.86 4.97
N HIS A 125 7.80 -29.07 5.60
CA HIS A 125 8.09 -28.60 6.95
C HIS A 125 9.55 -28.19 7.08
N HIS A 126 9.80 -27.09 7.79
CA HIS A 126 11.14 -26.63 8.13
C HIS A 126 11.18 -26.21 9.59
N TYR A 127 11.97 -26.91 10.40
CA TYR A 127 12.29 -26.54 11.77
C TYR A 127 13.49 -25.60 11.81
N PHE A 128 13.31 -24.46 12.48
CA PHE A 128 14.33 -23.43 12.70
C PHE A 128 14.83 -23.53 14.14
N PRO A 129 15.97 -24.21 14.39
CA PRO A 129 16.50 -24.40 15.75
C PRO A 129 16.88 -23.08 16.44
N GLU A 130 17.15 -22.01 15.70
CA GLU A 130 17.52 -20.69 16.20
C GLU A 130 16.44 -20.07 17.08
N THR A 131 15.16 -20.28 16.72
CA THR A 131 14.01 -19.81 17.50
C THR A 131 13.19 -20.96 18.10
N GLY A 132 13.38 -22.19 17.62
CA GLY A 132 12.67 -23.37 18.09
C GLY A 132 11.25 -23.48 17.53
N HIS A 133 11.03 -23.04 16.30
CA HIS A 133 9.70 -23.05 15.65
C HIS A 133 9.73 -23.74 14.28
N VAL A 134 8.56 -24.21 13.84
CA VAL A 134 8.38 -24.90 12.56
C VAL A 134 7.52 -24.06 11.63
N VAL A 135 7.93 -23.95 10.37
CA VAL A 135 7.11 -23.39 9.28
C VAL A 135 6.67 -24.54 8.39
N SER A 136 5.39 -24.59 8.04
CA SER A 136 4.79 -25.74 7.33
C SER A 136 3.89 -25.33 6.17
N TYR A 137 3.76 -26.20 5.18
CA TYR A 137 2.81 -26.10 4.06
C TYR A 137 2.86 -24.74 3.35
N SER A 138 1.70 -24.13 3.07
CA SER A 138 1.58 -22.86 2.34
C SER A 138 2.35 -21.71 2.98
N PHE A 139 2.54 -21.70 4.31
CA PHE A 139 3.39 -20.71 4.98
C PHE A 139 4.85 -20.90 4.59
N LEU A 140 5.31 -22.15 4.50
CA LEU A 140 6.69 -22.46 4.13
C LEU A 140 6.95 -22.17 2.64
N ASP A 141 5.98 -22.47 1.78
CA ASP A 141 6.07 -22.15 0.35
C ASP A 141 6.15 -20.63 0.15
N TYR A 142 5.24 -19.88 0.76
CA TYR A 142 5.23 -18.43 0.69
C TYR A 142 6.52 -17.82 1.28
N PHE A 143 6.96 -18.31 2.44
CA PHE A 143 8.22 -17.90 3.05
C PHE A 143 9.40 -18.06 2.10
N ARG A 144 9.53 -19.24 1.45
CA ARG A 144 10.64 -19.50 0.51
C ARG A 144 10.53 -18.65 -0.76
N GLU A 145 9.34 -18.48 -1.31
CA GLU A 145 9.12 -17.76 -2.55
C GLU A 145 9.34 -16.24 -2.39
N LYS A 146 8.94 -15.68 -1.25
CA LYS A 146 8.88 -14.22 -1.03
C LYS A 146 10.06 -13.66 -0.24
N GLY A 147 11.19 -14.38 -0.20
CA GLY A 147 12.47 -13.86 0.29
C GLY A 147 12.94 -14.39 1.65
N GLY A 148 12.19 -15.31 2.26
CA GLY A 148 12.63 -16.09 3.42
C GLY A 148 13.11 -15.25 4.59
N LEU A 149 14.28 -15.60 5.13
CA LEU A 149 14.86 -14.93 6.30
C LEU A 149 15.14 -13.44 6.07
N ASP A 150 15.51 -13.04 4.85
CA ASP A 150 15.83 -11.64 4.55
C ASP A 150 14.59 -10.74 4.71
N ILE A 151 13.40 -11.26 4.40
CA ILE A 151 12.13 -10.52 4.42
C ILE A 151 11.35 -10.77 5.70
N PHE A 152 11.15 -12.02 6.08
CA PHE A 152 10.26 -12.36 7.21
C PHE A 152 11.01 -12.55 8.53
N GLY A 153 12.32 -12.81 8.47
CA GLY A 153 13.10 -13.23 9.64
C GLY A 153 12.72 -14.63 10.10
N TYR A 154 13.17 -15.02 11.28
CA TYR A 154 12.85 -16.34 11.82
C TYR A 154 11.38 -16.45 12.25
N PRO A 155 10.78 -17.65 12.20
CA PRO A 155 9.47 -17.87 12.80
C PRO A 155 9.51 -17.62 14.32
N ARG A 156 8.40 -17.08 14.84
CA ARG A 156 8.18 -16.80 16.26
C ARG A 156 7.00 -17.58 16.83
N SER A 157 6.23 -18.25 15.99
CA SER A 157 5.14 -19.12 16.41
C SER A 157 5.01 -20.32 15.49
N GLU A 158 4.24 -21.32 15.93
CA GLU A 158 3.57 -22.25 15.01
C GLU A 158 2.38 -21.55 14.36
N PHE A 159 1.81 -22.10 13.28
CA PHE A 159 0.54 -21.58 12.79
C PHE A 159 -0.59 -21.86 13.80
N MET A 160 -1.52 -20.91 13.94
CA MET A 160 -2.65 -21.01 14.87
C MET A 160 -3.87 -20.29 14.30
N PHE A 161 -5.06 -20.54 14.87
CA PHE A 161 -6.27 -19.83 14.47
C PHE A 161 -6.48 -18.59 15.35
N GLU A 162 -6.60 -17.42 14.73
CA GLU A 162 -6.77 -16.12 15.39
C GLU A 162 -7.64 -15.22 14.50
N ASP A 163 -8.63 -14.53 15.09
CA ASP A 163 -9.51 -13.57 14.41
C ASP A 163 -10.14 -14.05 13.10
N GLY A 164 -10.47 -15.34 13.00
CA GLY A 164 -11.08 -15.92 11.80
C GLY A 164 -10.09 -16.44 10.76
N HIS A 165 -8.78 -16.30 10.97
CA HIS A 165 -7.74 -16.69 10.03
C HIS A 165 -6.77 -17.69 10.65
N ILE A 166 -6.11 -18.50 9.80
CA ILE A 166 -4.93 -19.25 10.24
C ILE A 166 -3.74 -18.33 10.03
N VAL A 167 -2.98 -18.09 11.09
CA VAL A 167 -1.89 -17.11 11.09
C VAL A 167 -0.59 -17.73 11.60
N GLN A 168 0.54 -17.19 11.15
CA GLN A 168 1.84 -17.52 11.71
C GLN A 168 2.69 -16.26 11.85
N TYR A 169 3.32 -16.11 13.02
CA TYR A 169 4.17 -14.98 13.34
C TYR A 169 5.63 -15.30 13.01
N PHE A 170 6.30 -14.31 12.41
CA PHE A 170 7.73 -14.25 12.12
C PHE A 170 8.27 -12.97 12.73
N GLN A 171 9.60 -12.82 12.86
CA GLN A 171 10.15 -11.63 13.51
C GLN A 171 9.75 -10.30 12.83
N ARG A 172 9.54 -10.32 11.51
CA ARG A 172 9.27 -9.12 10.69
C ARG A 172 7.88 -9.10 10.06
N ALA A 173 7.08 -10.14 10.26
CA ALA A 173 5.79 -10.29 9.58
C ALA A 173 4.84 -11.19 10.37
N ARG A 174 3.54 -10.96 10.21
CA ARG A 174 2.48 -11.92 10.52
C ARG A 174 1.84 -12.33 9.21
N MET A 175 1.93 -13.60 8.86
CA MET A 175 1.27 -14.16 7.68
C MET A 175 -0.13 -14.61 8.05
N GLU A 176 -1.10 -14.33 7.18
CA GLU A 176 -2.51 -14.69 7.33
C GLU A 176 -2.96 -15.49 6.13
N TRP A 177 -3.42 -16.72 6.37
CA TRP A 177 -4.00 -17.56 5.35
C TRP A 177 -5.53 -17.39 5.30
N ARG A 178 -6.01 -17.00 4.12
CA ARG A 178 -7.39 -16.65 3.77
C ARG A 178 -7.92 -17.60 2.68
N PRO A 179 -8.33 -18.82 3.04
CA PRO A 179 -8.80 -19.82 2.06
C PRO A 179 -10.09 -19.42 1.36
N GLU A 180 -10.87 -18.50 1.94
CA GLU A 180 -12.10 -17.95 1.37
C GLU A 180 -11.87 -17.10 0.12
N ILE A 181 -10.65 -16.62 -0.09
CA ILE A 181 -10.28 -15.88 -1.31
C ILE A 181 -10.17 -16.88 -2.47
N THR A 182 -11.13 -16.80 -3.39
CA THR A 182 -11.24 -17.68 -4.57
C THR A 182 -10.53 -17.14 -5.80
N SER A 183 -10.18 -15.85 -5.80
CA SER A 183 -9.41 -15.18 -6.85
C SER A 183 -8.46 -14.17 -6.21
N GLY A 184 -7.15 -14.34 -6.42
CA GLY A 184 -6.10 -13.55 -5.79
C GLY A 184 -5.25 -14.33 -4.79
N PRO A 185 -4.26 -13.67 -4.14
CA PRO A 185 -3.38 -14.32 -3.18
C PRO A 185 -4.13 -14.68 -1.90
N GLN A 186 -4.10 -15.96 -1.55
CA GLN A 186 -4.67 -16.48 -0.30
C GLN A 186 -3.78 -16.21 0.92
N MET A 187 -2.50 -15.91 0.72
CA MET A 187 -1.57 -15.52 1.78
C MET A 187 -1.43 -14.00 1.79
N GLN A 188 -1.70 -13.39 2.93
CA GLN A 188 -1.58 -11.95 3.15
C GLN A 188 -0.65 -11.65 4.33
N LEU A 189 -0.18 -10.42 4.41
CA LEU A 189 0.64 -9.93 5.52
C LEU A 189 -0.18 -8.92 6.32
N ALA A 190 -0.09 -9.03 7.65
CA ALA A 190 -0.70 -8.05 8.54
C ALA A 190 0.05 -6.70 8.46
N PRO A 191 -0.64 -5.57 8.69
CA PRO A 191 -0.05 -4.25 8.62
C PRO A 191 0.74 -3.91 9.91
N LEU A 192 1.85 -4.61 10.14
CA LEU A 192 2.62 -4.45 11.38
C LEU A 192 3.23 -3.06 11.55
N GLY A 193 3.53 -2.37 10.45
CA GLY A 193 4.02 -1.01 10.51
C GLY A 193 2.95 -0.06 11.04
N GLU A 194 1.71 -0.18 10.56
CA GLU A 194 0.55 0.56 11.10
C GLU A 194 0.35 0.24 12.59
N TRP A 195 0.35 -1.03 12.98
CA TRP A 195 0.19 -1.42 14.39
C TRP A 195 1.29 -0.83 15.28
N TYR A 196 2.52 -0.78 14.79
CA TYR A 196 3.63 -0.19 15.52
C TYR A 196 3.46 1.32 15.67
N THR A 197 3.16 2.03 14.58
CA THR A 197 3.02 3.50 14.60
C THR A 197 1.81 3.95 15.41
N GLU A 198 0.71 3.19 15.38
CA GLU A 198 -0.46 3.42 16.24
C GLU A 198 -0.11 3.28 17.73
N ARG A 199 0.69 2.26 18.09
CA ARG A 199 1.02 1.97 19.49
C ARG A 199 2.07 2.90 20.08
N PHE A 200 3.10 3.23 19.30
CA PHE A 200 4.29 3.94 19.79
C PHE A 200 4.40 5.37 19.27
N GLY A 201 3.62 5.74 18.25
CA GLY A 201 3.70 7.03 17.58
C GLY A 201 4.90 7.14 16.63
N ILE A 202 4.90 8.22 15.85
CA ILE A 202 6.02 8.65 15.01
C ILE A 202 6.43 10.06 15.47
N PRO A 203 7.73 10.35 15.60
CA PRO A 203 8.17 11.68 16.02
C PRO A 203 7.85 12.73 14.95
N GLY A 204 7.59 13.97 15.39
CA GLY A 204 7.40 15.10 14.49
C GLY A 204 6.21 14.92 13.55
N ASN A 205 6.41 15.29 12.28
CA ASN A 205 5.40 15.27 11.23
C ASN A 205 5.73 14.27 10.11
N TYR A 206 6.56 13.25 10.38
CA TYR A 206 6.96 12.30 9.33
C TYR A 206 5.80 11.44 8.83
N ALA A 207 4.73 11.27 9.61
CA ALA A 207 3.49 10.62 9.19
C ALA A 207 2.51 11.57 8.47
N ASP A 208 2.83 12.87 8.40
CA ASP A 208 1.96 13.82 7.69
C ASP A 208 2.15 13.63 6.18
N PRO A 209 1.06 13.52 5.41
CA PRO A 209 1.18 13.32 3.98
C PRO A 209 1.76 14.55 3.29
N LEU A 210 2.67 14.33 2.33
CA LEU A 210 3.34 15.38 1.57
C LEU A 210 2.64 15.66 0.23
N PRO A 211 2.74 16.89 -0.30
CA PRO A 211 2.30 17.16 -1.66
C PRO A 211 3.17 16.41 -2.67
N PRO A 212 2.65 16.12 -3.87
CA PRO A 212 3.43 15.59 -4.99
C PRO A 212 4.56 16.57 -5.42
N PRO A 213 5.63 16.12 -6.11
CA PRO A 213 6.85 16.91 -6.28
C PRO A 213 6.59 18.12 -7.18
N ASP A 214 7.33 19.24 -7.03
CA ASP A 214 7.14 20.48 -7.83
C ASP A 214 7.41 20.32 -9.34
N THR A 215 7.82 19.12 -9.80
CA THR A 215 7.80 18.72 -11.22
C THR A 215 6.41 18.30 -11.71
N TYR A 216 5.45 18.16 -10.80
CA TYR A 216 4.13 18.69 -11.06
C TYR A 216 4.36 20.19 -11.16
N ASP A 217 4.69 20.67 -12.37
CA ASP A 217 4.45 22.06 -12.73
C ASP A 217 3.20 22.50 -11.96
N SER A 218 3.23 23.66 -11.28
CA SER A 218 1.98 24.40 -11.03
C SER A 218 1.19 24.24 -12.31
N PRO A 219 0.07 23.48 -12.33
CA PRO A 219 -0.27 22.68 -13.50
C PRO A 219 -0.16 23.62 -14.68
N THR A 220 0.87 23.43 -15.52
CA THR A 220 0.80 23.84 -16.91
C THR A 220 -0.46 23.15 -17.30
N PRO A 221 -1.64 23.84 -17.35
CA PRO A 221 -2.92 23.24 -17.05
C PRO A 221 -2.91 21.91 -17.75
N VAL A 222 -2.72 20.81 -16.98
CA VAL A 222 -2.67 19.46 -17.56
C VAL A 222 -3.95 19.50 -18.32
N PRO A 223 -3.98 19.54 -19.66
CA PRO A 223 -5.13 20.09 -20.36
C PRO A 223 -6.30 19.24 -19.92
N GLU A 224 -7.12 19.76 -18.97
CA GLU A 224 -7.72 18.95 -17.87
C GLU A 224 -8.15 17.66 -18.47
N LEU A 225 -7.41 16.53 -18.44
CA LEU A 225 -7.48 15.48 -19.50
C LEU A 225 -8.88 15.45 -20.10
N VAL A 226 -9.11 16.24 -21.17
CA VAL A 226 -10.47 16.81 -21.35
C VAL A 226 -11.33 15.62 -21.56
N VAL A 227 -12.18 15.32 -20.58
CA VAL A 227 -13.12 14.23 -20.72
C VAL A 227 -13.97 14.73 -21.86
N THR A 228 -13.74 14.16 -23.04
CA THR A 228 -14.42 14.52 -24.28
C THR A 228 -15.47 13.46 -24.61
N LYS A 229 -15.37 12.30 -23.94
CA LYS A 229 -16.30 11.20 -24.06
C LYS A 229 -16.45 10.46 -22.73
N LEU A 230 -17.68 10.12 -22.40
CA LEU A 230 -18.00 9.19 -21.31
C LEU A 230 -18.26 7.79 -21.90
N ASN A 231 -17.56 6.80 -21.39
CA ASN A 231 -17.85 5.38 -21.60
C ASN A 231 -18.54 4.87 -20.34
N ILE A 232 -19.81 4.50 -20.46
CA ILE A 232 -20.67 4.21 -19.30
C ILE A 232 -21.11 2.76 -19.37
N SER A 233 -20.83 2.02 -18.29
CA SER A 233 -21.33 0.67 -18.08
C SER A 233 -22.31 0.68 -16.91
N ALA A 234 -23.46 0.04 -17.08
CA ALA A 234 -24.44 -0.14 -16.02
C ALA A 234 -24.77 -1.62 -15.85
N SER A 235 -24.82 -2.09 -14.61
CA SER A 235 -25.19 -3.46 -14.26
C SER A 235 -26.14 -3.48 -13.07
N VAL A 236 -26.88 -4.57 -12.94
CA VAL A 236 -27.78 -4.81 -11.81
C VAL A 236 -27.18 -5.90 -10.92
N ARG A 237 -27.45 -5.82 -9.61
CA ARG A 237 -27.03 -6.86 -8.66
C ARG A 237 -27.63 -8.22 -9.00
N TYR A 238 -28.91 -8.23 -9.36
CA TYR A 238 -29.65 -9.44 -9.71
C TYR A 238 -30.33 -9.29 -11.07
N VAL A 239 -29.90 -10.05 -12.09
CA VAL A 239 -30.54 -10.02 -13.42
C VAL A 239 -31.95 -10.62 -13.39
N ILE A 240 -32.21 -11.56 -12.48
CA ILE A 240 -33.53 -12.13 -12.22
C ILE A 240 -33.91 -11.82 -10.77
N THR A 241 -35.10 -11.28 -10.55
CA THR A 241 -35.57 -10.84 -9.22
C THR A 241 -36.94 -11.43 -8.89
N GLY A 242 -37.32 -11.31 -7.61
CA GLY A 242 -38.72 -11.39 -7.23
C GLY A 242 -39.54 -10.22 -7.79
N ARG A 243 -40.87 -10.28 -7.64
CA ARG A 243 -41.82 -9.22 -8.05
C ARG A 243 -41.88 -8.03 -7.09
N GLU A 244 -41.30 -8.18 -5.92
CA GLU A 244 -41.16 -7.17 -4.86
C GLU A 244 -39.77 -7.29 -4.21
N GLY A 245 -39.40 -6.29 -3.40
CA GLY A 245 -38.09 -6.21 -2.74
C GLY A 245 -37.16 -5.21 -3.42
N GLY A 246 -35.86 -5.33 -3.14
CA GLY A 246 -34.87 -4.34 -3.55
C GLY A 246 -33.96 -4.77 -4.70
N GLN A 247 -33.50 -3.80 -5.47
CA GLN A 247 -32.46 -3.97 -6.48
C GLN A 247 -31.39 -2.89 -6.31
N THR A 248 -30.16 -3.21 -6.72
CA THR A 248 -29.08 -2.22 -6.81
C THR A 248 -28.60 -2.11 -8.25
N VAL A 249 -28.49 -0.89 -8.76
CA VAL A 249 -27.82 -0.58 -10.02
C VAL A 249 -26.42 -0.06 -9.72
N PHE A 250 -25.43 -0.63 -10.40
CA PHE A 250 -24.04 -0.20 -10.36
C PHE A 250 -23.71 0.50 -11.67
N VAL A 251 -23.04 1.65 -11.58
CA VAL A 251 -22.62 2.44 -12.74
C VAL A 251 -21.13 2.69 -12.64
N TYR A 252 -20.43 2.36 -13.72
CA TYR A 252 -18.99 2.57 -13.86
C TYR A 252 -18.75 3.47 -15.08
N VAL A 253 -17.97 4.53 -14.87
CA VAL A 253 -17.74 5.60 -15.85
C VAL A 253 -16.24 5.73 -16.11
N THR A 254 -15.85 5.59 -17.37
CA THR A 254 -14.50 5.86 -17.83
C THR A 254 -14.47 6.89 -18.96
N ASP A 255 -13.32 7.51 -19.17
CA ASP A 255 -13.09 8.46 -20.26
C ASP A 255 -12.67 7.75 -21.57
N GLN A 256 -12.31 8.53 -22.60
CA GLN A 256 -11.82 8.02 -23.88
C GLN A 256 -10.54 7.16 -23.79
N TRP A 257 -9.79 7.24 -22.68
CA TRP A 257 -8.57 6.48 -22.42
C TRP A 257 -8.78 5.33 -21.42
N GLN A 258 -10.05 4.99 -21.13
CA GLN A 258 -10.43 3.97 -20.15
C GLN A 258 -10.03 4.30 -18.71
N GLN A 259 -9.74 5.57 -18.39
CA GLN A 259 -9.45 6.01 -17.02
C GLN A 259 -10.75 6.29 -16.26
N PRO A 260 -10.85 6.00 -14.96
CA PRO A 260 -12.06 6.26 -14.18
C PRO A 260 -12.39 7.75 -14.10
N VAL A 261 -13.66 8.11 -14.24
CA VAL A 261 -14.15 9.50 -14.12
C VAL A 261 -14.79 9.70 -12.74
N SER A 262 -14.10 10.40 -11.85
CA SER A 262 -14.62 10.83 -10.53
C SER A 262 -15.54 12.05 -10.67
N GLY A 263 -16.51 12.21 -9.77
CA GLY A 263 -17.39 13.38 -9.72
C GLY A 263 -18.52 13.44 -10.77
N ALA A 264 -18.74 12.38 -11.56
CA ALA A 264 -19.84 12.32 -12.51
C ALA A 264 -21.19 12.09 -11.80
N SER A 265 -22.21 12.87 -12.19
CA SER A 265 -23.56 12.73 -11.68
C SER A 265 -24.32 11.66 -12.45
N VAL A 266 -24.98 10.75 -11.74
CA VAL A 266 -25.72 9.62 -12.31
C VAL A 266 -27.20 9.74 -12.00
N GLN A 267 -28.03 9.60 -13.03
CA GLN A 267 -29.48 9.47 -12.92
C GLN A 267 -29.92 8.22 -13.68
N MET A 268 -31.00 7.60 -13.25
CA MET A 268 -31.60 6.48 -13.97
C MET A 268 -33.11 6.60 -14.02
N THR A 269 -33.70 6.02 -15.06
CA THR A 269 -35.15 5.81 -15.17
C THR A 269 -35.40 4.33 -15.33
N VAL A 270 -36.19 3.76 -14.43
CA VAL A 270 -36.65 2.37 -14.53
C VAL A 270 -38.00 2.37 -15.25
N HIS A 271 -38.05 1.69 -16.39
CA HIS A 271 -39.22 1.66 -17.27
C HIS A 271 -40.15 0.50 -16.92
N TYR A 272 -41.18 0.77 -16.12
CA TYR A 272 -42.24 -0.18 -15.82
C TYR A 272 -43.46 0.04 -16.74
N PRO A 273 -44.31 -0.99 -16.94
CA PRO A 273 -45.54 -0.84 -17.73
C PRO A 273 -46.52 0.18 -17.15
N ALA A 274 -46.56 0.29 -15.82
CA ALA A 274 -47.40 1.23 -15.11
C ALA A 274 -46.90 2.68 -15.21
N GLY A 275 -45.64 2.89 -15.62
CA GLY A 275 -45.02 4.19 -15.78
C GLY A 275 -43.53 4.18 -15.43
N ASP A 276 -42.84 5.22 -15.91
CA ASP A 276 -41.42 5.43 -15.68
C ASP A 276 -41.15 5.91 -14.25
N GLN A 277 -40.14 5.35 -13.61
CA GLN A 277 -39.71 5.72 -12.26
C GLN A 277 -38.30 6.31 -12.30
N PRO A 278 -38.12 7.63 -12.09
CA PRO A 278 -36.82 8.26 -12.08
C PRO A 278 -36.16 8.13 -10.69
N TYR A 279 -34.85 7.88 -10.70
CA TYR A 279 -34.00 7.85 -9.52
C TYR A 279 -32.74 8.70 -9.77
N ARG A 280 -32.32 9.41 -8.73
CA ARG A 280 -31.01 10.08 -8.70
C ARG A 280 -30.11 9.31 -7.74
N PHE A 281 -28.87 9.14 -8.13
CA PHE A 281 -27.87 8.55 -7.24
C PHE A 281 -27.55 9.57 -6.17
N ASN A 282 -27.46 9.12 -4.92
CA ASN A 282 -27.14 10.01 -3.79
C ASN A 282 -25.70 10.52 -3.84
N GLU A 283 -24.80 9.73 -4.44
CA GLU A 283 -23.38 10.01 -4.52
C GLU A 283 -22.94 10.13 -5.98
N LEU A 284 -22.03 11.09 -6.23
CA LEU A 284 -21.30 11.15 -7.50
C LEU A 284 -20.39 9.93 -7.64
N THR A 285 -19.86 9.69 -8.84
CA THR A 285 -18.83 8.65 -8.99
C THR A 285 -17.61 8.95 -8.11
N ASN A 286 -17.10 7.92 -7.43
CA ASN A 286 -15.89 8.03 -6.61
C ASN A 286 -14.60 8.05 -7.48
N ASP A 287 -13.43 8.06 -6.84
CA ASP A 287 -12.13 8.09 -7.54
C ASP A 287 -11.85 6.86 -8.42
N SER A 288 -12.60 5.78 -8.21
CA SER A 288 -12.62 4.61 -9.07
C SER A 288 -13.71 4.68 -10.15
N GLY A 289 -14.31 5.86 -10.42
CA GLY A 289 -15.33 6.04 -11.46
C GLY A 289 -16.64 5.30 -11.20
N PHE A 290 -16.89 4.89 -9.95
CA PHE A 290 -17.99 4.00 -9.58
C PHE A 290 -19.04 4.72 -8.74
N SER A 291 -20.32 4.42 -9.00
CA SER A 291 -21.44 4.81 -8.15
C SER A 291 -22.52 3.73 -8.14
N ALA A 292 -23.33 3.66 -7.08
CA ALA A 292 -24.37 2.65 -6.91
C ALA A 292 -25.65 3.26 -6.34
N GLN A 293 -26.81 2.75 -6.77
CA GLN A 293 -28.10 3.17 -6.25
C GLN A 293 -28.99 1.97 -5.97
N TYR A 294 -29.51 1.91 -4.75
CA TYR A 294 -30.58 0.99 -4.36
C TYR A 294 -31.95 1.58 -4.67
N PHE A 295 -32.89 0.73 -5.07
CA PHE A 295 -34.30 1.09 -5.22
C PHE A 295 -35.22 -0.10 -4.98
N ASP A 296 -36.47 0.19 -4.63
CA ASP A 296 -37.51 -0.81 -4.47
C ASP A 296 -38.16 -1.16 -5.81
N ILE A 297 -38.25 -2.46 -6.10
CA ILE A 297 -38.84 -2.99 -7.31
C ILE A 297 -40.36 -2.79 -7.25
N GLN A 298 -40.91 -2.17 -8.29
CA GLN A 298 -42.35 -2.07 -8.48
C GLN A 298 -42.94 -3.35 -9.11
N PRO A 299 -44.22 -3.67 -8.83
CA PRO A 299 -44.87 -4.85 -9.38
C PRO A 299 -44.84 -4.86 -10.93
N ALA A 300 -44.28 -5.93 -11.49
CA ALA A 300 -44.29 -6.21 -12.92
C ALA A 300 -44.78 -7.64 -13.19
N ALA A 301 -45.15 -7.92 -14.44
CA ALA A 301 -45.54 -9.26 -14.86
C ALA A 301 -44.31 -10.19 -14.89
N PRO A 302 -44.44 -11.47 -14.47
CA PRO A 302 -43.36 -12.45 -14.57
C PRO A 302 -42.78 -12.55 -15.99
N GLY A 303 -41.46 -12.59 -16.09
CA GLY A 303 -40.72 -12.72 -17.35
C GLY A 303 -40.65 -11.44 -18.18
N GLN A 304 -41.21 -10.33 -17.68
CA GLN A 304 -41.16 -9.07 -18.38
C GLN A 304 -39.79 -8.39 -18.21
N LYS A 305 -39.18 -8.00 -19.32
CA LYS A 305 -37.94 -7.21 -19.33
C LYS A 305 -38.20 -5.80 -18.81
N VAL A 306 -37.69 -5.47 -17.62
CA VAL A 306 -37.69 -4.12 -17.08
C VAL A 306 -36.37 -3.45 -17.47
N VAL A 307 -36.45 -2.47 -18.36
CA VAL A 307 -35.27 -1.74 -18.85
C VAL A 307 -34.97 -0.58 -17.92
N ILE A 308 -33.69 -0.36 -17.64
CA ILE A 308 -33.18 0.78 -16.88
C ILE A 308 -32.35 1.62 -17.83
N SER A 309 -32.79 2.85 -18.08
CA SER A 309 -32.00 3.84 -18.82
C SER A 309 -31.19 4.64 -17.82
N VAL A 310 -29.87 4.72 -18.03
CA VAL A 310 -28.94 5.46 -17.18
C VAL A 310 -28.40 6.64 -17.96
N ILE A 311 -28.41 7.81 -17.35
CA ILE A 311 -27.85 9.06 -17.87
C ILE A 311 -26.74 9.50 -16.92
N VAL A 312 -25.56 9.76 -17.46
CA VAL A 312 -24.42 10.28 -16.70
C VAL A 312 -24.02 11.63 -17.27
N THR A 313 -23.80 12.59 -16.38
CA THR A 313 -23.38 13.96 -16.71
C THR A 313 -22.07 14.30 -16.00
N HIS A 314 -21.09 14.84 -16.72
CA HIS A 314 -19.82 15.32 -16.18
C HIS A 314 -19.38 16.57 -16.96
N GLY A 315 -19.41 17.75 -16.32
CA GLY A 315 -19.26 19.02 -17.02
C GLY A 315 -20.38 19.22 -18.07
N GLU A 316 -20.00 19.52 -19.31
CA GLU A 316 -20.94 19.63 -20.45
C GLU A 316 -21.26 18.28 -21.11
N LEU A 317 -20.53 17.22 -20.75
CA LEU A 317 -20.76 15.90 -21.35
C LEU A 317 -21.97 15.22 -20.74
N THR A 318 -22.77 14.62 -21.61
CA THR A 318 -23.83 13.70 -21.25
C THR A 318 -23.66 12.41 -22.03
N GLY A 319 -23.71 11.27 -21.34
CA GLY A 319 -23.75 9.96 -21.97
C GLY A 319 -24.89 9.14 -21.41
N THR A 320 -25.32 8.14 -22.17
CA THR A 320 -26.41 7.26 -21.76
C THR A 320 -26.04 5.81 -21.98
N THR A 321 -26.52 4.93 -21.12
CA THR A 321 -26.44 3.48 -21.33
C THR A 321 -27.73 2.83 -20.84
N GLN A 322 -27.90 1.54 -21.11
CA GLN A 322 -29.05 0.79 -20.64
C GLN A 322 -28.61 -0.53 -20.01
N THR A 323 -29.35 -0.93 -18.99
CA THR A 323 -29.29 -2.28 -18.43
C THR A 323 -30.72 -2.80 -18.22
N PHE A 324 -30.88 -4.03 -17.75
CA PHE A 324 -32.21 -4.57 -17.49
C PHE A 324 -32.19 -5.66 -16.43
N PHE A 325 -33.37 -5.96 -15.90
CA PHE A 325 -33.62 -7.14 -15.07
C PHE A 325 -34.97 -7.77 -15.42
N LEU A 326 -35.22 -8.98 -14.91
CA LEU A 326 -36.39 -9.79 -15.18
C LEU A 326 -37.05 -10.20 -13.85
N PRO A 327 -38.18 -9.60 -13.47
CA PRO A 327 -39.01 -10.09 -12.37
C PRO A 327 -39.63 -11.44 -12.75
N TRP A 328 -39.51 -12.46 -11.91
CA TRP A 328 -40.00 -13.81 -12.25
C TRP A 328 -40.94 -14.44 -11.22
N TRP A 329 -40.62 -14.39 -9.92
CA TRP A 329 -41.43 -15.02 -8.87
C TRP A 329 -42.03 -14.03 -7.87
#